data_AF-C5J793-F1
#
_entry.id   AF-C5J793-F1
#
_cell.length_a   1.000
_cell.length_b   1.000
_cell.length_c   1.000
_cell.angle_alpha   90.00
_cell.angle_beta   90.00
_cell.angle_gamma   90.00
#
_symmetry.space_group_name_H-M   'P 1'
#
loop_
_entity.id
_entity.type
_entity.pdbx_description
1 polymer ?
#
loop_
_entity_poly.entity_id
_entity_poly.type
_entity_poly.pdbx_seq_one_letter_code
_entity_poly.pdbx_strand_id
1 'polypeptide(L)' 'MVFKTIILVIILIISVLMIIVSLLMSPHSNSFSGALIGSSDLDLFQVSKERSFKKFTKWTMFVLGILFMIIALLIRLL' A
#
# COMPACT_ATOMS: atom_id res chain seq x y z
N MET A 1 -13.41 22.72 -18.45
CA MET A 1 -11.93 22.72 -18.39
C MET A 1 -11.40 22.88 -16.96
N VAL A 2 -11.75 23.95 -16.24
CA VAL A 2 -11.21 24.25 -14.89
C VAL A 2 -11.44 23.12 -13.87
N PHE A 3 -12.65 22.54 -13.83
CA PHE A 3 -13.00 21.46 -12.90
C PHE A 3 -12.11 20.21 -13.07
N LYS A 4 -11.81 19.82 -14.31
CA LYS A 4 -10.97 18.67 -14.63
C LYS A 4 -9.51 18.90 -14.20
N THR A 5 -9.01 20.12 -14.36
CA THR A 5 -7.67 20.53 -13.91
C THR A 5 -7.52 20.43 -12.39
N ILE A 6 -8.54 20.85 -11.63
CA ILE A 6 -8.51 20.78 -10.16
C ILE A 6 -8.40 19.33 -9.67
N ILE A 7 -9.16 18.41 -10.27
CA ILE A 7 -9.12 16.98 -9.90
C ILE A 7 -7.77 16.35 -10.28
N LEU A 8 -7.18 16.75 -11.42
CA LEU A 8 -5.84 16.30 -11.81
C LEU A 8 -4.76 16.72 -10.80
N VAL A 9 -4.82 17.95 -10.30
CA VAL A 9 -3.89 18.44 -9.27
C VAL A 9 -4.03 17.62 -7.98
N ILE A 10 -5.26 17.30 -7.57
CA ILE A 10 -5.54 16.48 -6.39
C ILE A 10 -4.98 15.06 -6.57
N ILE A 11 -5.17 14.45 -7.74
CA ILE A 11 -4.65 13.10 -8.03
C ILE A 11 -3.12 13.07 -8.02
N LEU A 12 -2.47 14.14 -8.49
CA LEU A 12 -1.03 14.26 -8.51
C LEU A 12 -0.48 14.29 -7.07
N ILE A 13 -1.11 15.07 -6.19
CA ILE A 13 -0.74 15.13 -4.76
C ILE A 13 -0.91 13.76 -4.10
N ILE A 14 -2.01 13.05 -4.35
CA ILE A 14 -2.28 11.70 -3.84
C ILE A 14 -1.22 10.71 -4.33
N SER A 15 -0.79 10.82 -5.59
CA SER A 15 0.25 9.97 -6.18
C SER A 15 1.61 10.18 -5.50
N VAL A 16 1.99 11.44 -5.22
CA VAL A 16 3.22 11.74 -4.47
C VAL A 16 3.18 11.14 -3.06
N LEU A 17 2.05 11.26 -2.36
CA LEU A 17 1.82 10.63 -1.05
C LEU A 17 1.94 9.11 -1.11
N MET A 18 1.37 8.47 -2.14
CA MET A 18 1.49 7.03 -2.37
C MET A 18 2.94 6.59 -2.56
N ILE A 19 3.76 7.36 -3.28
CA ILE A 19 5.19 7.06 -3.47
C ILE A 19 5.91 7.06 -2.11
N ILE A 20 5.66 8.07 -1.27
CA ILE A 20 6.27 8.17 0.07
C ILE A 20 5.88 6.96 0.93
N VAL A 21 4.59 6.60 0.95
CA VAL A 21 4.10 5.43 1.70
C VAL A 21 4.71 4.13 1.16
N SER A 22 4.85 4.01 -0.16
CA SER A 22 5.47 2.86 -0.81
C SER A 22 6.95 2.70 -0.44
N LEU A 23 7.70 3.79 -0.31
CA LEU A 23 9.10 3.75 0.10
C LEU A 23 9.25 3.37 1.58
N LEU A 24 8.29 3.77 2.42
CA LEU A 24 8.23 3.34 3.83
C LEU A 24 7.89 1.85 3.98
N MET A 25 7.27 1.24 2.96
CA MET A 25 6.84 -0.14 2.97
C MET A 25 8.04 -1.07 2.70
N SER A 26 8.80 -1.41 3.74
CA SER A 26 9.92 -2.34 3.65
C SER A 26 9.48 -3.72 3.13
N PRO A 27 10.18 -4.33 2.15
CA PRO A 27 9.86 -5.68 1.69
C PRO A 27 10.12 -6.69 2.82
N HIS A 28 9.10 -7.44 3.20
CA HIS A 28 9.23 -8.51 4.20
C HIS A 28 8.93 -9.84 3.53
N SER A 29 9.94 -10.39 2.85
CA SER A 29 9.91 -11.68 2.16
C SER A 29 10.56 -12.81 2.95
N ASN A 30 11.02 -12.55 4.18
CA ASN A 30 11.84 -13.50 4.93
C ASN A 30 11.08 -14.73 5.45
N SER A 31 9.74 -14.68 5.54
CA SER A 31 8.95 -15.77 6.12
C SER A 31 8.77 -16.97 5.17
N PHE A 32 8.73 -16.74 3.84
CA PHE A 32 8.48 -17.82 2.87
C PHE A 32 9.74 -18.66 2.58
N SER A 33 10.90 -18.00 2.48
CA SER A 33 12.16 -18.68 2.14
C SER A 33 12.69 -19.57 3.28
N GLY A 34 12.44 -19.24 4.55
CA GLY A 34 12.86 -20.08 5.69
C GLY A 34 12.02 -21.36 5.83
N ALA A 35 10.71 -21.25 5.61
CA ALA A 35 9.79 -22.39 5.73
C ALA A 35 10.01 -23.47 4.65
N LEU A 36 10.47 -23.08 3.46
CA LEU A 36 10.77 -24.02 2.37
C LEU A 36 12.01 -24.90 2.66
N ILE A 37 12.93 -24.43 3.50
CA ILE A 37 14.22 -25.07 3.80
C ILE A 37 14.15 -25.83 5.15
N GLY A 38 12.98 -25.86 5.80
CA GLY A 38 12.77 -26.60 7.05
C GLY A 38 13.33 -25.90 8.29
N SER A 39 13.38 -24.57 8.32
CA SER A 39 13.75 -23.84 9.56
C SER A 39 12.70 -24.03 10.65
N SER A 40 13.13 -24.43 11.85
CA SER A 40 12.28 -24.72 13.02
C SER A 40 11.62 -23.48 13.64
N ASP A 41 12.05 -22.27 13.27
CA ASP A 41 11.49 -21.01 13.78
C ASP A 41 10.47 -20.46 12.78
N LEU A 42 9.30 -21.11 12.76
CA LEU A 42 8.22 -20.80 11.83
C LEU A 42 7.45 -19.58 12.35
N ASP A 43 7.93 -18.39 11.98
CA ASP A 43 7.16 -17.13 12.04
C ASP A 43 5.84 -17.21 11.22
N LEU A 44 5.68 -18.28 10.43
CA LEU A 44 4.45 -18.68 9.70
C LEU A 44 3.34 -19.24 10.61
N PHE A 45 3.70 -19.80 11.77
CA PHE A 45 2.75 -20.34 12.76
C PHE A 45 2.88 -19.66 14.14
N GLN A 46 3.92 -18.86 14.37
CA GLN A 46 3.92 -17.91 15.46
C GLN A 46 2.81 -16.88 15.22
N VAL A 47 1.97 -16.64 16.24
CA VAL A 47 1.08 -15.47 16.27
C VAL A 47 1.99 -14.24 16.44
N SER A 48 2.65 -13.85 15.35
CA SER A 48 3.40 -12.62 15.26
C SER A 48 2.37 -11.51 15.43
N LYS A 49 2.33 -10.92 16.61
CA LYS A 49 1.50 -9.76 16.92
C LYS A 49 1.97 -8.67 15.95
N GLU A 50 1.30 -8.56 14.80
CA GLU A 50 1.69 -7.65 13.73
C GLU A 50 1.97 -6.29 14.36
N ARG A 51 3.24 -5.85 14.31
CA ARG A 51 3.66 -4.58 14.92
C ARG A 51 2.75 -3.50 14.34
N SER A 52 1.97 -2.79 15.18
CA SER A 52 0.86 -1.93 14.73
C SER A 52 1.18 -1.00 13.56
N PHE A 53 2.43 -0.53 13.49
CA PHE A 53 2.92 0.33 12.42
C PHE A 53 2.94 -0.36 11.04
N LYS A 54 3.29 -1.65 10.97
CA LYS A 54 3.28 -2.42 9.71
C LYS A 54 1.87 -2.67 9.20
N LYS A 55 0.92 -2.96 10.10
CA LYS A 55 -0.49 -3.12 9.75
C LYS A 55 -1.08 -1.81 9.22
N PHE A 56 -0.75 -0.69 9.88
CA PHE A 56 -1.18 0.64 9.47
C PHE A 56 -0.69 0.98 8.06
N THR A 57 0.61 0.94 7.78
CA THR A 57 1.16 1.27 6.44
C THR A 57 0.53 0.41 5.33
N LYS A 58 0.31 -0.88 5.57
CA LYS A 58 -0.29 -1.80 4.60
C LYS A 58 -1.74 -1.44 4.29
N TRP A 59 -2.55 -1.18 5.32
CA TRP A 59 -3.94 -0.76 5.15
C TRP A 59 -4.07 0.64 4.56
N THR A 60 -3.21 1.58 4.96
CA THR A 60 -3.15 2.92 4.39
C THR A 60 -2.88 2.88 2.89
N MET A 61 -1.86 2.13 2.45
CA MET A 61 -1.55 1.97 1.02
C MET A 61 -2.70 1.33 0.23
N PHE A 62 -3.36 0.33 0.82
CA PHE A 62 -4.50 -0.34 0.19
C PHE A 62 -5.69 0.60 -0.02
N VAL A 63 -6.04 1.39 1.01
CA VAL A 63 -7.14 2.37 0.93
C VAL A 63 -6.80 3.50 -0.04
N LEU A 64 -5.58 4.06 0.01
CA LEU A 64 -5.18 5.09 -0.95
C LEU A 64 -5.18 4.57 -2.40
N GLY A 65 -4.76 3.32 -2.63
CA GLY A 65 -4.77 2.71 -3.96
C GLY A 65 -6.17 2.56 -4.54
N ILE A 66 -7.13 2.06 -3.74
CA ILE A 66 -8.54 1.94 -4.15
C ILE A 66 -9.13 3.32 -4.43
N LEU A 67 -8.88 4.29 -3.55
CA LEU A 67 -9.38 5.65 -3.71
C LEU A 67 -8.82 6.29 -5.00
N PHE A 68 -7.53 6.13 -5.27
CA PHE A 68 -6.89 6.60 -6.50
C PHE A 68 -7.54 5.99 -7.74
N MET A 69 -7.81 4.68 -7.72
CA MET A 69 -8.43 3.98 -8.84
C MET A 69 -9.84 4.50 -9.15
N ILE A 70 -10.66 4.73 -8.12
CA ILE A 70 -12.02 5.26 -8.27
C ILE A 70 -11.98 6.69 -8.84
N ILE A 71 -11.12 7.56 -8.31
CA ILE A 71 -11.00 8.95 -8.78
C ILE A 71 -10.49 8.98 -10.24
N ALA A 72 -9.54 8.11 -10.60
CA ALA A 72 -9.04 8.01 -11.96
C ALA A 72 -10.14 7.58 -12.96
N LEU A 73 -11.02 6.65 -12.56
CA LEU A 73 -12.16 6.25 -13.38
C LEU A 73 -13.19 7.38 -13.52
N LEU A 74 -13.45 8.14 -12.46
CA LEU A 74 -14.35 9.31 -12.51
C LEU A 74 -13.83 10.39 -13.47
N ILE A 75 -12.51 10.68 -13.49
CA ILE A 75 -11.91 11.61 -14.46
C ILE A 75 -12.06 11.10 -15.89
N ARG A 76 -11.98 9.78 -16.11
CA ARG A 76 -12.10 9.19 -17.45
C ARG A 76 -13.53 9.27 -17.97
N LEU A 77 -14.51 9.13 -17.08
CA LEU A 77 -15.93 9.23 -17.42
C LEU A 77 -16.39 10.68 -17.66
N LEU A 78 -15.74 11.65 -17.00
CA LEU A 78 -16.05 13.09 -17.07
C LEU A 78 -15.25 13.84 -18.16
#